data_AF-A0A0S8GI13-F1
#
_entry.id   AF-A0A0S8GI13-F1
#
_cell.length_a   1.000
_cell.length_b   1.000
_cell.length_c   1.000
_cell.angle_alpha   90.00
_cell.angle_beta   90.00
_cell.angle_gamma   90.00
#
_symmetry.space_group_name_H-M   'P 1'
#
loop_
_entity.id
_entity.type
_entity.pdbx_description
1 polymer ?
#
loop_
_entity_poly.entity_id
_entity_poly.type
_entity_poly.pdbx_seq_one_letter_code
_entity_poly.pdbx_strand_id
1 'polypeptide(L)'
;MIYYIGAIGLIIIGLYIVLTKRNLIKIIIGLDLFETGIFILLICAGYVRGGTAPIFSEAGIDASLMVDPVPQALVLTAIVIGVATLALALSLAIRLYRHYGTLDMQKIRELKW
;
A
#
# COMPACT_ATOMS: atom_id res chain seq x y z
N MET A 1 17.00 8.22 7.06
CA MET A 1 17.16 8.86 5.73
C MET A 1 16.92 7.86 4.61
N ILE A 2 17.65 6.74 4.55
CA ILE A 2 17.47 5.71 3.51
C ILE A 2 16.01 5.19 3.43
N TYR A 3 15.36 4.97 4.56
CA TYR A 3 13.97 4.48 4.59
C TYR A 3 12.95 5.47 4.00
N TYR A 4 13.13 6.77 4.25
CA TYR A 4 12.28 7.83 3.68
C TYR A 4 12.43 7.91 2.15
N ILE A 5 13.67 7.80 1.65
CA ILE A 5 13.94 7.79 0.21
C ILE A 5 13.32 6.54 -0.44
N GLY A 6 13.45 5.37 0.20
CA GLY A 6 12.81 4.13 -0.26
C GLY A 6 11.28 4.24 -0.32
N ALA A 7 10.66 4.78 0.74
CA ALA A 7 9.21 4.99 0.79
C ALA A 7 8.71 5.92 -0.31
N ILE A 8 9.34 7.10 -0.46
CA ILE A 8 8.98 8.06 -1.52
C ILE A 8 9.23 7.46 -2.90
N GLY A 9 10.31 6.69 -3.08
CA GLY A 9 10.59 5.96 -4.31
C GLY A 9 9.47 5.00 -4.69
N LEU A 10 8.98 4.19 -3.74
CA LEU A 10 7.85 3.27 -3.96
C LEU A 10 6.55 4.01 -4.31
N ILE A 11 6.25 5.11 -3.62
CA ILE A 11 5.09 5.95 -3.92
C ILE A 11 5.15 6.48 -5.36
N ILE A 12 6.31 7.01 -5.78
CA ILE A 12 6.50 7.53 -7.13
C ILE A 12 6.39 6.41 -8.19
N ILE A 13 6.99 5.25 -7.93
CA ILE A 13 6.92 4.10 -8.85
C ILE A 13 5.48 3.59 -8.99
N GLY A 14 4.76 3.44 -7.88
CA GLY A 14 3.36 3.03 -7.89
C GLY A 14 2.49 4.00 -8.67
N LEU A 15 2.64 5.31 -8.40
CA LEU A 15 1.93 6.36 -9.12
C LEU A 15 2.27 6.37 -10.63
N TYR A 16 3.54 6.20 -10.98
CA TYR A 16 3.97 6.11 -12.37
C TYR A 16 3.34 4.93 -13.12
N ILE A 17 3.23 3.77 -12.47
CA ILE A 17 2.58 2.58 -13.05
C ILE A 17 1.10 2.86 -13.31
N VAL A 18 0.40 3.46 -12.34
CA VAL A 18 -1.04 3.80 -12.46
C VAL A 18 -1.28 4.75 -13.63
N LEU A 19 -0.43 5.75 -13.83
CA LEU A 19 -0.59 6.74 -14.89
C LEU A 19 -0.19 6.20 -16.28
N THR A 20 0.79 5.31 -16.36
CA THR A 20 1.42 4.92 -17.64
C THR A 20 0.85 3.62 -18.20
N LYS A 21 0.41 2.69 -17.35
CA LYS A 21 -0.03 1.36 -17.81
C LYS A 21 -1.50 1.36 -18.16
N ARG A 22 -1.84 0.69 -19.26
CA ARG A 22 -3.21 0.54 -19.77
C ARG A 22 -3.90 -0.74 -19.30
N ASN A 23 -3.10 -1.76 -18.97
CA ASN A 23 -3.60 -3.04 -18.50
C ASN A 23 -4.06 -2.91 -17.05
N LEU A 24 -5.33 -3.26 -16.79
CA LEU A 24 -5.97 -3.10 -15.49
C LEU A 24 -5.23 -3.82 -14.35
N ILE A 25 -4.65 -5.00 -14.60
CA ILE A 25 -3.87 -5.73 -13.58
C ILE A 25 -2.61 -4.96 -13.21
N LYS A 26 -1.93 -4.36 -14.19
CA LYS A 26 -0.73 -3.55 -13.92
C LYS A 26 -1.09 -2.30 -13.12
N ILE A 27 -2.25 -1.69 -13.38
CA ILE A 27 -2.74 -0.55 -12.60
C ILE A 27 -3.01 -0.97 -11.15
N ILE A 28 -3.66 -2.11 -10.93
CA ILE A 28 -3.94 -2.66 -9.60
C ILE A 28 -2.63 -2.90 -8.82
N ILE A 29 -1.62 -3.50 -9.46
CA ILE A 29 -0.28 -3.68 -8.86
C ILE A 29 0.38 -2.33 -8.54
N GLY A 30 0.19 -1.32 -9.40
CA GLY A 30 0.70 0.04 -9.15
C GLY A 30 0.07 0.69 -7.91
N LEU A 31 -1.23 0.46 -7.68
CA LEU A 31 -1.94 0.93 -6.48
C LEU A 31 -1.43 0.24 -5.21
N ASP A 32 -1.20 -1.07 -5.27
CA ASP A 32 -0.65 -1.87 -4.15
C ASP A 32 0.78 -1.42 -3.76
N LEU A 33 1.63 -1.14 -4.75
CA LEU A 33 2.97 -0.57 -4.55
C LEU A 33 2.92 0.83 -3.93
N PHE A 34 1.99 1.66 -4.39
CA PHE A 34 1.79 3.01 -3.85
C PHE A 34 1.36 2.97 -2.38
N GLU A 35 0.40 2.11 -2.05
CA GLU A 35 -0.07 1.88 -0.67
C GLU A 35 1.05 1.37 0.24
N THR A 36 1.82 0.39 -0.23
CA THR A 36 3.00 -0.13 0.50
C THR A 36 4.02 0.97 0.80
N GLY A 37 4.25 1.89 -0.14
CA GLY A 37 5.12 3.04 0.08
C GLY A 37 4.63 3.97 1.20
N ILE A 38 3.31 4.17 1.29
CA ILE A 38 2.67 4.95 2.38
C ILE A 38 2.84 4.25 3.72
N PHE A 39 2.67 2.93 3.78
CA PHE A 39 2.85 2.16 5.02
C PHE A 39 4.26 2.32 5.58
N ILE A 40 5.27 2.19 4.72
CA ILE A 40 6.67 2.37 5.11
C ILE A 40 6.91 3.81 5.59
N LEU A 41 6.33 4.81 4.90
CA LEU A 41 6.45 6.22 5.30
C LEU A 41 5.87 6.47 6.71
N LEU A 42 4.70 5.91 7.00
CA LEU A 42 4.05 6.03 8.31
C LEU A 42 4.86 5.33 9.41
N ILE A 43 5.36 4.12 9.18
CA ILE A 43 6.20 3.41 10.15
C ILE A 43 7.48 4.20 10.43
N CYS A 44 8.09 4.78 9.39
CA CYS A 44 9.30 5.59 9.55
C CYS A 44 9.07 6.84 10.42
N ALA A 45 7.87 7.42 10.38
CA ALA A 45 7.52 8.60 11.17
C ALA A 45 7.46 8.28 12.68
N GLY A 46 7.03 7.07 13.06
CA GLY A 46 7.00 6.59 14.45
C GLY A 46 8.30 5.95 14.95
N TYR A 47 9.33 5.89 14.12
CA TYR A 47 10.56 5.17 14.44
C TYR A 47 11.47 5.97 15.39
N VAL A 48 11.77 5.38 16.55
CA VAL A 48 12.74 5.89 17.52
C VAL A 48 14.05 5.11 17.39
N ARG A 49 15.19 5.80 17.26
CA ARG A 49 16.51 5.14 17.16
C ARG A 49 16.83 4.39 18.45
N GLY A 50 17.13 3.11 18.33
CA GLY A 50 17.39 2.24 19.48
C GLY A 50 16.12 1.86 20.27
N GLY A 51 14.94 2.17 19.73
CA GLY A 51 13.68 1.82 20.36
C GLY A 51 13.34 0.34 20.23
N THR A 52 12.76 -0.24 21.27
CA THR A 52 12.16 -1.58 21.29
C THR A 52 10.69 -1.53 20.90
N ALA A 53 10.10 -2.70 20.63
CA ALA A 53 8.68 -2.83 20.33
C ALA A 53 7.84 -2.28 21.51
N PRO A 54 6.69 -1.63 21.25
CA PRO A 54 5.82 -1.06 22.29
C PRO A 54 4.97 -2.16 22.94
N ILE A 55 5.63 -3.18 23.47
CA ILE A 55 5.04 -4.33 24.14
C ILE A 55 5.70 -4.43 25.50
N PHE A 56 4.92 -4.31 26.57
CA PHE A 56 5.42 -4.49 27.93
C PHE A 56 5.64 -5.99 28.20
N SER A 57 6.79 -6.52 27.78
CA SER A 57 7.13 -7.94 27.96
C SER A 57 7.78 -8.25 29.31
N GLU A 58 8.51 -7.29 29.91
CA GLU A 58 9.18 -7.47 31.19
C GLU A 58 9.04 -6.23 32.10
N ALA A 59 9.00 -6.46 33.42
CA ALA A 59 8.97 -5.42 34.43
C ALA A 59 10.37 -4.77 34.53
N GLY A 60 10.55 -3.61 33.91
CA GLY A 60 11.80 -2.83 33.98
C GLY A 60 12.27 -2.22 32.67
N ILE A 61 11.55 -2.40 31.56
CA ILE A 61 11.86 -1.70 30.30
C ILE A 61 11.40 -0.24 30.42
N ASP A 62 12.36 0.69 30.34
CA ASP A 62 12.06 2.12 30.31
C ASP A 62 11.16 2.47 29.11
N ALA A 63 9.97 3.00 29.40
CA ALA A 63 8.99 3.41 28.37
C ALA A 63 9.55 4.46 27.38
N SER A 64 10.65 5.14 27.74
CA SER A 64 11.34 6.11 26.88
C SER A 64 12.09 5.48 25.71
N LEU A 65 12.34 4.16 25.76
CA LEU A 65 12.99 3.39 24.70
C LEU A 65 11.98 2.64 23.84
N MET A 66 10.68 2.95 23.88
CA MET A 66 9.69 2.32 22.99
C MET A 66 9.43 3.17 21.75
N VAL A 67 9.24 2.50 20.60
CA VAL A 67 8.77 3.19 19.38
C VAL A 67 7.31 3.59 19.50
N ASP A 68 6.87 4.59 18.73
CA ASP A 68 5.49 5.08 18.81
C ASP A 68 4.50 3.98 18.36
N PRO A 69 3.54 3.56 19.22
CA PRO A 69 2.55 2.57 18.86
C PRO A 69 1.48 3.11 17.90
N VAL A 70 1.30 4.43 17.79
CA VAL A 70 0.21 5.03 17.01
C VAL A 70 0.35 4.72 15.51
N PRO A 71 1.53 4.92 14.86
CA PRO A 71 1.68 4.56 13.45
C PRO A 71 1.57 3.05 13.19
N GLN A 72 1.92 2.21 14.16
CA GLN A 72 1.79 0.75 14.02
C GLN A 72 0.33 0.33 13.96
N ALA A 73 -0.50 0.86 14.86
CA ALA A 73 -1.93 0.59 14.86
C ALA A 73 -2.59 1.10 13.56
N LEU A 74 -2.22 2.30 13.12
CA LEU A 74 -2.74 2.89 11.88
C LEU A 74 -2.41 2.04 10.65
N VAL A 75 -1.17 1.56 10.53
CA VAL A 75 -0.76 0.72 9.39
C VAL A 75 -1.41 -0.66 9.46
N LEU A 76 -1.59 -1.25 10.64
CA LEU A 76 -2.30 -2.53 10.76
C LEU A 76 -3.74 -2.43 10.24
N THR A 77 -4.46 -1.35 10.58
CA THR A 77 -5.79 -1.10 10.02
C THR A 77 -5.75 -0.86 8.51
N ALA A 78 -4.78 -0.08 8.04
CA ALA A 78 -4.64 0.22 6.63
C ALA A 78 -4.35 -1.03 5.79
N ILE A 79 -3.52 -1.97 6.26
CA ILE A 79 -3.24 -3.24 5.57
C ILE A 79 -4.53 -4.04 5.34
N VAL A 80 -5.42 -4.12 6.34
CA VAL A 80 -6.68 -4.86 6.20
C VAL A 80 -7.59 -4.22 5.15
N ILE A 81 -7.68 -2.88 5.14
CA ILE A 81 -8.43 -2.12 4.14
C ILE A 81 -7.81 -2.31 2.74
N GLY A 82 -6.49 -2.24 2.63
CA GLY A 82 -5.74 -2.47 1.39
C GLY A 82 -6.05 -3.83 0.78
N VAL A 83 -5.93 -4.92 1.55
CA VAL A 83 -6.25 -6.27 1.07
C VAL A 83 -7.72 -6.39 0.65
N ALA A 84 -8.66 -5.79 1.39
CA ALA A 84 -10.08 -5.82 1.04
C ALA A 84 -10.37 -5.08 -0.28
N THR A 85 -9.77 -3.89 -0.47
CA THR A 85 -9.93 -3.11 -1.71
C THR A 85 -9.23 -3.77 -2.90
N LEU A 86 -8.07 -4.39 -2.68
CA LEU A 86 -7.34 -5.18 -3.67
C LEU A 86 -8.17 -6.38 -4.17
N ALA A 87 -8.77 -7.13 -3.23
CA ALA A 87 -9.66 -8.25 -3.56
C ALA A 87 -10.87 -7.79 -4.38
N LEU A 88 -11.48 -6.66 -4.02
CA LEU A 88 -12.58 -6.06 -4.76
C LEU A 88 -12.14 -5.61 -6.17
N ALA A 89 -10.99 -4.95 -6.29
CA ALA A 89 -10.45 -4.51 -7.56
C ALA A 89 -10.15 -5.68 -8.51
N LEU A 90 -9.56 -6.77 -7.99
CA LEU A 90 -9.30 -7.99 -8.74
C LEU A 90 -10.60 -8.70 -9.15
N SER A 91 -11.57 -8.78 -8.25
CA SER A 91 -12.91 -9.32 -8.56
C SER A 91 -13.57 -8.56 -9.71
N LEU A 92 -13.49 -7.22 -9.66
CA LEU A 92 -13.99 -6.37 -10.73
C LEU A 92 -13.22 -6.60 -12.04
N ALA A 93 -11.90 -6.71 -12.00
CA ALA A 93 -11.08 -7.00 -13.17
C ALA A 93 -11.46 -8.33 -13.84
N ILE A 94 -11.69 -9.39 -13.06
CA ILE A 94 -12.17 -10.69 -13.55
C ILE A 94 -13.55 -10.54 -14.20
N ARG A 95 -14.46 -9.78 -13.59
CA ARG A 95 -15.81 -9.54 -14.15
C ARG A 95 -15.74 -8.75 -15.45
N LEU A 96 -14.88 -7.75 -15.53
CA LEU A 96 -14.68 -6.92 -16.72
C LEU A 96 -14.10 -7.75 -17.88
N TYR A 97 -13.12 -8.61 -17.59
CA TYR A 97 -12.57 -9.53 -18.59
C TYR A 97 -13.62 -10.50 -19.12
N ARG A 98 -14.47 -11.06 -18.25
CA ARG A 98 -15.57 -11.94 -18.68
C ARG A 98 -16.59 -11.26 -19.58
N HIS A 99 -16.84 -9.96 -19.39
CA HIS A 99 -17.83 -9.21 -20.17
C HIS A 99 -17.28 -8.66 -21.49
N TYR A 100 -16.05 -8.11 -21.48
CA TYR A 100 -15.47 -7.41 -22.64
C TYR A 100 -14.37 -8.21 -23.35
N GLY A 101 -13.91 -9.33 -22.79
CA GLY A 101 -12.82 -10.15 -23.35
C GLY A 101 -11.45 -9.47 -23.34
N THR A 102 -11.31 -8.31 -22.68
CA THR A 102 -10.06 -7.54 -22.62
C THR A 102 -9.91 -6.85 -21.28
N LEU A 103 -8.66 -6.61 -20.88
CA LEU A 103 -8.25 -5.87 -19.69
C LEU A 103 -7.57 -4.55 -20.05
N ASP A 104 -7.64 -4.13 -21.33
CA ASP A 104 -7.15 -2.84 -21.78
C ASP A 104 -8.20 -1.75 -21.55
N MET A 105 -7.88 -0.80 -20.69
CA MET A 105 -8.77 0.29 -20.32
C MET A 105 -9.21 1.17 -21.50
N GLN A 106 -8.36 1.35 -22.53
CA GLN A 106 -8.75 2.14 -23.70
C GLN A 106 -9.78 1.41 -24.55
N LYS A 107 -9.56 0.12 -24.79
CA LYS A 107 -10.47 -0.70 -25.58
C LYS A 107 -11.84 -0.83 -24.92
N ILE A 108 -11.88 -0.93 -23.59
CA ILE A 108 -13.14 -0.91 -22.82
C ILE A 108 -13.85 0.44 -22.96
N ARG A 109 -13.12 1.55 -22.98
CA ARG A 109 -13.69 2.90 -23.13
C ARG A 109 -14.30 3.13 -24.51
N GLU A 110 -13.73 2.51 -25.54
CA GLU A 110 -14.19 2.60 -26.93
C GLU A 110 -15.43 1.72 -27.20
N LEU A 111 -15.66 0.68 -26.39
CA LEU A 111 -16.85 -0.19 -26.45
C LEU A 111 -18.09 0.43 -25.78
N LYS A 112 -18.10 1.75 -25.57
CA LYS A 112 -19.30 2.46 -25.09
C LYS A 112 -20.41 2.33 -26.14
N TRP A 113 -21.53 1.76 -25.69
CA TRP A 113 -22.85 1.64 -26.32
C TRP A 113 -23.12 2.56 -27.51
#